data_AF-A0A6A7RR38-F1
#
_entry.id   AF-A0A6A7RR38-F1
#
_cell.length_a   1.000
_cell.length_b   1.000
_cell.length_c   1.000
_cell.angle_alpha   90.00
_cell.angle_beta   90.00
_cell.angle_gamma   90.00
#
_symmetry.space_group_name_H-M   'P 1'
#
loop_
_entity.id
_entity.type
_entity.pdbx_description
1 polymer ?
#
loop_
_entity_poly.entity_id
_entity_poly.type
_entity_poly.pdbx_seq_one_letter_code
_entity_poly.pdbx_strand_id
1 'polypeptide(L)' 'MSYQVLARKWRPRSFASLVGQEHVVRALTHALTSQRLHHAYLFTGTRGVGKTTLARILAKALNCET' A
#
# COMPACT_ATOMS: atom_id res chain seq x y z
N MET A 1 -24.63 11.11 -9.21
CA MET A 1 -23.38 10.97 -8.44
C MET A 1 -23.72 10.48 -7.04
N SER A 2 -23.26 9.30 -6.64
CA SER A 2 -23.47 8.81 -5.28
C SER A 2 -22.47 9.47 -4.31
N TYR A 3 -22.93 9.82 -3.12
CA TYR A 3 -22.08 10.36 -2.07
C TYR A 3 -21.01 9.32 -1.69
N GLN A 4 -19.73 9.73 -1.73
CA GLN A 4 -18.61 8.89 -1.33
C GLN A 4 -17.94 9.45 -0.07
N VAL A 5 -17.82 8.60 0.96
CA VAL A 5 -17.12 8.94 2.20
C VAL A 5 -15.67 9.34 1.92
N LEU A 6 -15.20 10.41 2.55
CA LEU A 6 -13.85 10.99 2.35
C LEU A 6 -12.73 9.95 2.48
N ALA A 7 -12.81 9.07 3.47
CA ALA A 7 -11.83 8.00 3.69
C ALA A 7 -11.70 7.03 2.50
N ARG A 8 -12.74 6.91 1.66
CA ARG A 8 -12.68 6.14 0.41
C ARG A 8 -12.24 7.01 -0.76
N LYS A 9 -12.72 8.26 -0.82
CA LYS A 9 -12.38 9.22 -1.88
C LYS A 9 -10.87 9.51 -1.93
N TRP A 10 -10.25 9.72 -0.77
CA TRP A 10 -8.84 10.11 -0.62
C TRP A 10 -7.91 8.95 -0.30
N ARG A 11 -8.37 7.71 -0.41
CA ARG A 11 -7.53 6.55 -0.09
C ARG A 11 -6.32 6.51 -1.05
N PRO A 12 -5.08 6.52 -0.54
CA PRO A 12 -3.86 6.45 -1.36
C PRO A 12 -3.89 5.30 -2.37
N ARG A 13 -3.38 5.57 -3.58
CA ARG A 13 -3.37 4.62 -4.72
C ARG A 13 -1.97 4.21 -5.17
N SER A 14 -0.94 4.89 -4.68
CA SER A 14 0.47 4.63 -4.95
C SER A 14 1.30 4.83 -3.68
N PHE A 15 2.50 4.24 -3.64
CA PHE A 15 3.43 4.41 -2.53
C PHE A 15 3.77 5.89 -2.27
N ALA A 16 3.90 6.72 -3.30
CA ALA A 16 4.18 8.15 -3.17
C ALA A 16 3.03 8.96 -2.56
N SER A 17 1.78 8.50 -2.69
CA SER A 17 0.61 9.16 -2.08
C SER A 17 0.35 8.75 -0.62
N LEU A 18 1.13 7.81 -0.09
CA LEU A 18 1.04 7.38 1.29
C LEU A 18 1.79 8.38 2.18
N VAL A 19 1.12 8.92 3.18
CA VAL A 19 1.75 9.85 4.15
C VAL A 19 2.34 9.03 5.30
N GLY A 20 3.62 9.24 5.58
CA GLY A 20 4.37 8.51 6.60
C GLY A 20 4.69 7.06 6.22
N GLN A 21 5.09 6.26 7.22
CA GLN A 21 5.49 4.85 7.02
C GLN A 21 6.65 4.66 6.02
N GLU A 22 7.55 5.64 5.93
CA GLU A 22 8.66 5.67 4.97
C GLU A 22 9.54 4.40 5.03
N HIS A 23 9.78 3.89 6.24
CA HIS A 23 10.54 2.66 6.45
C HIS A 23 9.85 1.44 5.80
N VAL A 24 8.53 1.32 5.92
CA VAL A 24 7.77 0.21 5.33
C VAL A 24 7.74 0.35 3.81
N VAL A 25 7.45 1.56 3.32
CA VAL A 25 7.41 1.84 1.88
C VAL A 25 8.76 1.51 1.24
N ARG A 26 9.86 1.99 1.85
CA ARG A 26 11.21 1.70 1.38
C ARG A 26 11.50 0.21 1.33
N ALA A 27 11.16 -0.55 2.38
CA ALA A 27 11.37 -2.00 2.40
C ALA A 27 10.58 -2.73 1.29
N LEU A 28 9.31 -2.37 1.09
CA LEU A 28 8.47 -2.97 0.04
C LEU A 28 8.94 -2.60 -1.37
N THR A 29 9.31 -1.34 -1.59
CA THR A 29 9.84 -0.91 -2.89
C THR A 29 11.15 -1.64 -3.20
N HIS A 30 12.06 -1.76 -2.23
CA HIS A 30 13.29 -2.54 -2.42
C HIS A 30 12.99 -4.00 -2.78
N ALA A 31 12.12 -4.67 -2.03
CA ALA A 31 11.72 -6.06 -2.29
C ALA A 31 11.16 -6.25 -3.72
N LEU A 32 10.33 -5.32 -4.18
CA LEU A 32 9.80 -5.31 -5.55
C LEU A 32 10.90 -5.11 -6.60
N THR A 33 11.78 -4.12 -6.42
CA THR A 33 12.87 -3.83 -7.37
C THR A 33 13.92 -4.94 -7.43
N SER A 34 14.22 -5.57 -6.29
CA SER A 34 15.20 -6.66 -6.20
C SER A 34 14.60 -8.03 -6.48
N GLN A 35 13.31 -8.14 -6.83
CA GLN A 35 12.59 -9.40 -7.04
C GLN A 35 12.70 -10.38 -5.86
N ARG A 36 12.78 -9.85 -4.63
CA ARG A 36 12.87 -10.65 -3.39
C ARG A 36 11.56 -10.57 -2.62
N LEU A 37 10.55 -11.22 -3.15
CA LEU A 37 9.20 -11.19 -2.58
C LEU A 37 8.99 -12.35 -1.62
N HIS A 38 8.45 -12.05 -0.45
CA HIS A 38 7.97 -13.06 0.49
C HIS A 38 6.60 -13.59 0.08
N HIS A 39 6.33 -14.85 0.39
CA HIS A 39 5.04 -15.50 0.14
C HIS A 39 3.90 -14.93 0.98
N ALA A 40 4.22 -14.30 2.13
CA ALA A 40 3.24 -13.72 3.04
C ALA A 40 3.75 -12.42 3.67
N TYR A 41 2.84 -11.45 3.84
CA TYR A 41 3.11 -10.18 4.52
C TYR A 41 2.07 -9.95 5.62
N LEU A 42 2.54 -9.66 6.84
CA LEU A 42 1.69 -9.32 7.98
C LEU A 42 1.80 -7.81 8.26
N PHE A 43 0.71 -7.07 8.04
CA PHE A 43 0.62 -5.64 8.36
C PHE A 43 -0.08 -5.43 9.71
N THR A 44 0.64 -4.92 10.71
CA THR A 44 0.13 -4.69 12.08
C THR A 44 -0.01 -3.21 12.42
N GLY A 45 -0.71 -2.87 13.50
CA GLY A 45 -0.91 -1.48 13.97
C GLY A 45 -2.36 -1.10 14.27
N THR A 46 -2.60 0.10 14.81
CA THR A 46 -3.92 0.58 15.26
C THR A 46 -4.90 0.85 14.10
N ARG A 47 -6.20 0.97 14.39
CA ARG A 47 -7.22 1.23 13.36
C ARG A 47 -6.95 2.56 12.64
N GLY A 48 -7.08 2.57 11.31
CA GLY A 48 -6.94 3.80 10.51
C GLY A 48 -5.54 4.13 10.00
N VAL A 49 -4.47 3.45 10.46
CA VAL A 49 -3.07 3.78 10.09
C VAL A 49 -2.64 3.38 8.67
N GLY A 50 -3.56 2.89 7.83
CA GLY A 50 -3.26 2.58 6.42
C GLY A 50 -2.84 1.14 6.10
N LYS A 51 -2.88 0.20 7.04
CA LYS A 51 -2.52 -1.23 6.85
C LYS A 51 -3.12 -1.85 5.58
N THR A 52 -4.45 -1.83 5.47
CA THR A 52 -5.15 -2.40 4.31
C THR A 52 -4.93 -1.58 3.05
N THR A 53 -4.63 -0.27 3.16
CA THR A 53 -4.31 0.55 1.99
C THR A 53 -2.97 0.14 1.41
N LEU A 54 -1.95 -0.04 2.26
CA LEU A 54 -0.62 -0.48 1.86
C LEU A 54 -0.67 -1.87 1.21
N ALA A 55 -1.41 -2.81 1.80
CA ALA A 55 -1.63 -4.14 1.21
C ALA A 55 -2.23 -4.07 -0.20
N ARG A 56 -3.20 -3.16 -0.44
CA ARG A 56 -3.81 -2.97 -1.77
C ARG A 56 -2.84 -2.35 -2.77
N ILE A 57 -2.00 -1.40 -2.34
CA ILE A 57 -0.98 -0.79 -3.20
C ILE A 57 0.07 -1.84 -3.59
N LEU A 58 0.53 -2.65 -2.64
CA LEU A 58 1.47 -3.74 -2.90
C LEU A 58 0.88 -4.76 -3.88
N ALA A 59 -0.34 -5.22 -3.66
CA ALA A 59 -1.02 -6.14 -4.58
C ALA A 59 -1.17 -5.53 -5.99
N LYS A 60 -1.49 -4.23 -6.08
CA LYS A 60 -1.55 -3.53 -7.36
C LYS A 60 -0.20 -3.48 -8.06
N ALA A 61 0.90 -3.26 -7.32
CA ALA A 61 2.24 -3.24 -7.89
C ALA A 61 2.67 -4.64 -8.39
N LEU A 62 2.30 -5.70 -7.68
CA LEU A 62 2.58 -7.08 -8.08
C LEU A 62 1.82 -7.52 -9.34
N ASN A 63 0.58 -7.05 -9.48
CA ASN A 63 -0.30 -7.40 -10.60
C ASN A 63 -0.30 -6.34 -11.71
N CYS A 64 0.66 -5.41 -11.73
CA CYS A 64 0.69 -4.38 -12.75
C CYS A 64 1.09 -5.01 -14.09
N GLU A 65 0.14 -5.07 -15.02
CA GLU A 65 0.42 -5.40 -16.41
C GLU A 65 1.18 -4.24 -17.07
N THR A 66 2.07 -4.55 -18.01
CA THR A 66 2.86 -3.57 -18.79
C THR A 66 1.98 -2.69 -19.65
#